data_AF-A0A969CJH0-F1
#
_entry.id   AF-A0A969CJH0-F1
#
_cell.length_a   1.000
_cell.length_b   1.000
_cell.length_c   1.000
_cell.angle_alpha   90.00
_cell.angle_beta   90.00
_cell.angle_gamma   90.00
#
_symmetry.space_group_name_H-M   'P 1'
#
loop_
_entity.id
_entity.type
_entity.pdbx_description
1 polymer ?
#
loop_
_entity_poly.entity_id
_entity_poly.type
_entity_poly.pdbx_seq_one_letter_code
_entity_poly.pdbx_strand_id
1 'polypeptide(L)'
;MLVSLPPPLFQPTALSPAEVRTLSPAALAYIGDAVYELFVRQRCLFPPSRLRTYHQRVVSYVRAEAQATIARTWHPHLTQQEQAMFKQGRNATLSKPKRIDLETYQQATGLEALIGYLYLTNPSRLQELLQQIAFDSQPADPA
;
A
#
# COMPACT_ATOMS: atom_id res chain seq x y z
N MET A 1 0.49 12.70 31.73
CA MET A 1 0.82 11.29 31.39
C MET A 1 1.70 11.30 30.15
N LEU A 2 2.89 10.70 30.21
CA LEU A 2 3.68 10.45 29.00
C LEU A 2 2.90 9.45 28.15
N VAL A 3 2.22 9.94 27.12
CA VAL A 3 1.63 9.07 26.11
C VAL A 3 2.81 8.54 25.31
N SER A 4 3.24 7.31 25.61
CA SER A 4 4.20 6.62 24.75
C SER A 4 3.62 6.62 23.34
N LEU A 5 4.36 7.18 22.38
CA LEU A 5 3.97 7.05 20.98
C LEU A 5 3.83 5.55 20.67
N PRO A 6 2.76 5.13 19.97
CA PRO A 6 2.68 3.76 19.51
C PRO A 6 3.94 3.47 18.68
N PRO A 7 4.50 2.25 18.75
CA PRO A 7 5.65 1.90 17.95
C PRO A 7 5.36 2.16 16.46
N PRO A 8 6.39 2.47 15.65
CA PRO A 8 6.20 2.63 14.22
C PRO A 8 5.53 1.38 13.66
N LEU A 9 4.54 1.58 12.78
CA LEU A 9 3.72 0.49 12.24
C LEU A 9 4.52 -0.59 11.52
N PHE A 10 5.67 -0.20 10.98
CA PHE A 10 6.55 -1.07 10.23
C PHE A 10 7.92 -1.11 10.90
N GLN A 11 8.39 -2.32 11.18
CA GLN A 11 9.68 -2.57 11.82
C GLN A 11 10.61 -3.30 10.83
N PRO A 12 11.94 -3.11 10.96
CA PRO A 12 12.89 -3.82 10.12
C PRO A 12 12.72 -5.33 10.25
N THR A 13 12.71 -6.03 9.12
CA THR A 13 12.74 -7.49 9.10
C THR A 13 14.20 -7.96 9.16
N ALA A 14 14.45 -9.17 9.68
CA ALA A 14 15.81 -9.75 9.74
C ALA A 14 16.42 -10.13 8.37
N LEU A 15 15.70 -9.89 7.27
CA LEU A 15 16.11 -10.26 5.92
C LEU A 15 16.97 -9.17 5.27
N SER A 16 18.01 -9.57 4.56
CA SER A 16 18.80 -8.66 3.73
C SER A 16 18.04 -8.28 2.44
N PRO A 17 18.34 -7.12 1.83
CA PRO A 17 17.78 -6.75 0.53
C PRO A 17 18.09 -7.75 -0.60
N ALA A 18 19.17 -8.53 -0.48
CA ALA A 18 19.48 -9.59 -1.43
C ALA A 18 18.50 -10.76 -1.33
N GLU A 19 18.18 -11.20 -0.11
CA GLU A 19 17.21 -12.27 0.14
C GLU A 19 15.80 -11.86 -0.26
N VAL A 20 15.36 -10.63 0.03
CA VAL A 20 14.03 -10.17 -0.36
C VAL A 20 13.85 -10.17 -1.88
N ARG A 21 14.91 -9.88 -2.65
CA ARG A 21 14.85 -9.87 -4.12
C ARG A 21 14.73 -11.27 -4.75
N THR A 22 14.89 -12.35 -3.99
CA THR A 22 14.65 -13.71 -4.49
C THR A 22 13.17 -14.09 -4.42
N LEU A 23 12.36 -13.34 -3.65
CA LEU A 23 10.93 -13.53 -3.59
C LEU A 23 10.28 -13.21 -4.93
N SER A 24 9.25 -13.97 -5.28
CA SER A 24 8.50 -13.70 -6.50
C SER A 24 7.74 -12.36 -6.38
N PRO A 25 7.52 -11.64 -7.50
CA PRO A 25 6.73 -10.41 -7.46
C PRO A 25 5.32 -10.63 -6.90
N ALA A 26 4.73 -11.80 -7.13
CA ALA A 26 3.44 -12.18 -6.56
C ALA A 26 3.48 -12.34 -5.03
N ALA A 27 4.56 -12.90 -4.47
CA ALA A 27 4.74 -13.01 -3.03
C ALA A 27 4.93 -11.62 -2.38
N LEU A 28 5.66 -10.73 -3.04
CA LEU A 28 5.81 -9.34 -2.60
C LEU A 28 4.48 -8.58 -2.66
N ALA A 29 3.70 -8.75 -3.74
CA ALA A 29 2.38 -8.15 -3.84
C ALA A 29 1.43 -8.68 -2.76
N TYR A 30 1.46 -9.99 -2.48
CA TYR A 30 0.65 -10.62 -1.45
C TYR A 30 0.86 -9.99 -0.05
N ILE A 31 2.11 -9.81 0.39
CA ILE A 31 2.36 -9.16 1.68
C ILE A 31 2.11 -7.64 1.62
N GLY A 32 2.39 -7.01 0.48
CA GLY A 32 2.19 -5.58 0.28
C GLY A 32 0.72 -5.16 0.31
N ASP A 33 -0.19 -5.97 -0.24
CA ASP A 33 -1.64 -5.78 -0.16
C ASP A 33 -2.10 -5.74 1.31
N ALA A 34 -1.67 -6.72 2.13
CA ALA A 34 -2.00 -6.74 3.56
C ALA A 34 -1.47 -5.52 4.33
N VAL A 35 -0.24 -5.10 4.03
CA VAL A 35 0.40 -3.91 4.63
C VAL A 35 -0.36 -2.64 4.25
N TYR A 36 -0.73 -2.50 2.98
CA TYR A 36 -1.49 -1.35 2.48
C TYR A 36 -2.90 -1.29 3.07
N GLU A 37 -3.61 -2.42 3.10
CA GLU A 37 -4.94 -2.56 3.68
C GLU A 37 -4.94 -2.15 5.17
N LEU A 38 -3.96 -2.61 5.95
CA LEU A 38 -3.83 -2.24 7.37
C LEU A 38 -3.61 -0.73 7.54
N PHE A 39 -2.70 -0.15 6.75
CA PHE A 39 -2.44 1.29 6.79
C PHE A 39 -3.72 2.09 6.49
N VAL A 40 -4.43 1.76 5.41
CA VAL A 40 -5.69 2.42 5.03
C VAL A 40 -6.75 2.27 6.13
N ARG A 41 -6.93 1.06 6.67
CA ARG A 41 -7.90 0.82 7.75
C ARG A 41 -7.62 1.68 8.97
N GLN A 42 -6.35 1.81 9.36
CA GLN A 42 -5.97 2.65 10.49
C GLN A 42 -6.24 4.13 10.21
N ARG A 43 -5.95 4.62 9.00
CA ARG A 43 -6.26 6.01 8.59
C ARG A 43 -7.76 6.30 8.54
N CYS A 44 -8.57 5.30 8.22
CA CYS A 44 -10.03 5.40 8.16
C CYS A 44 -10.74 5.11 9.49
N LEU A 45 -10.02 4.72 10.54
CA LEU A 45 -10.61 4.30 11.82
C LEU A 45 -11.18 5.46 12.63
N PHE A 46 -10.63 6.67 12.46
CA PHE A 46 -11.04 7.85 13.21
C PHE A 46 -11.68 8.92 12.28
N PRO A 47 -12.64 9.71 12.80
CA PRO A 47 -13.34 9.51 14.09
C PRO A 47 -14.16 8.21 14.09
N PRO A 48 -14.57 7.69 15.28
CA PRO A 48 -15.39 6.49 15.36
C PRO A 48 -16.68 6.62 14.55
N SER A 49 -17.06 5.56 13.85
CA SER A 49 -18.19 5.52 12.92
C SER A 49 -18.76 4.09 12.82
N ARG A 50 -19.87 3.93 12.09
CA ARG A 50 -20.49 2.64 11.79
C ARG A 50 -19.61 1.81 10.84
N LEU A 51 -19.67 0.48 10.98
CA LEU A 51 -18.87 -0.46 10.17
C LEU A 51 -19.04 -0.28 8.66
N ARG A 52 -20.26 0.02 8.20
CA ARG A 52 -20.56 0.30 6.79
C ARG A 52 -19.75 1.49 6.27
N THR A 53 -19.64 2.55 7.06
CA THR A 53 -18.87 3.75 6.71
C THR A 53 -17.37 3.44 6.65
N TYR A 54 -16.84 2.67 7.60
CA TYR A 54 -15.44 2.22 7.53
C TYR A 54 -15.17 1.42 6.26
N HIS A 55 -16.03 0.46 5.94
CA HIS A 55 -15.87 -0.36 4.74
C HIS A 55 -15.89 0.50 3.46
N GLN A 56 -16.87 1.41 3.33
CA GLN A 56 -16.95 2.30 2.17
C GLN A 56 -15.71 3.18 2.01
N ARG A 57 -15.19 3.73 3.12
CA ARG A 57 -13.96 4.52 3.12
C ARG A 57 -12.75 3.68 2.73
N VAL A 58 -12.58 2.50 3.32
CA VAL A 58 -11.45 1.62 2.99
C VAL A 58 -11.48 1.25 1.51
N VAL A 59 -12.64 0.79 1.00
CA VAL A 59 -12.82 0.41 -0.41
C VAL A 59 -12.45 1.53 -1.38
N SER A 60 -12.71 2.80 -1.06
CA SER A 60 -12.34 3.91 -1.96
C SER A 60 -10.84 4.08 -2.15
N TYR A 61 -10.01 3.61 -1.21
CA TYR A 61 -8.54 3.67 -1.29
C TYR A 61 -7.90 2.35 -1.72
N VAL A 62 -8.52 1.20 -1.45
CA VAL A 62 -7.91 -0.12 -1.70
C VAL A 62 -8.28 -0.75 -3.02
N ARG A 63 -9.31 -0.23 -3.70
CA ARG A 63 -9.65 -0.66 -5.07
C ARG A 63 -8.50 -0.39 -6.06
N ALA A 64 -8.41 -1.23 -7.09
CA ALA A 64 -7.31 -1.19 -8.06
C ALA A 64 -7.17 0.17 -8.78
N GLU A 65 -8.28 0.86 -9.07
CA GLU A 65 -8.25 2.19 -9.72
C GLU A 65 -7.58 3.26 -8.83
N ALA A 66 -7.84 3.19 -7.52
CA ALA A 66 -7.25 4.10 -6.55
C ALA A 66 -5.77 3.81 -6.39
N GLN A 67 -5.40 2.53 -6.24
CA GLN A 67 -4.01 2.09 -6.20
C GLN A 67 -3.23 2.47 -7.47
N ALA A 68 -3.81 2.31 -8.66
CA ALA A 68 -3.17 2.72 -9.90
C ALA A 68 -2.94 4.25 -9.96
N THR A 69 -3.82 5.04 -9.36
CA THR A 69 -3.65 6.50 -9.27
C THR A 69 -2.52 6.87 -8.31
N ILE A 70 -2.41 6.19 -7.17
CA ILE A 70 -1.29 6.34 -6.23
C ILE A 70 0.03 5.95 -6.90
N ALA A 71 0.06 4.81 -7.60
CA ALA A 71 1.23 4.34 -8.33
C ALA A 71 1.76 5.39 -9.32
N ARG A 72 0.87 5.99 -10.13
CA ARG A 72 1.23 7.08 -11.06
C ARG A 72 1.78 8.31 -10.33
N THR A 73 1.22 8.63 -9.17
CA THR A 73 1.64 9.79 -8.37
C THR A 73 3.01 9.56 -7.73
N TRP A 74 3.28 8.36 -7.23
CA TRP A 74 4.56 8.00 -6.61
C TRP A 74 5.68 7.84 -7.63
N HIS A 75 5.39 7.34 -8.84
CA HIS A 75 6.39 6.94 -9.83
C HIS A 75 7.53 7.97 -10.07
N PRO A 76 7.28 9.30 -10.19
CA PRO A 76 8.34 10.29 -10.39
C PRO A 76 9.29 10.44 -9.19
N HIS A 77 8.87 10.02 -8.00
CA HIS A 77 9.63 10.13 -6.75
C HIS A 77 10.35 8.84 -6.36
N LEU A 78 10.20 7.78 -7.16
CA LEU A 78 10.82 6.49 -6.93
C LEU A 78 12.27 6.48 -7.42
N THR A 79 13.15 5.88 -6.64
CA THR A 79 14.51 5.52 -7.06
C THR A 79 14.48 4.50 -8.19
N GLN A 80 15.59 4.33 -8.90
CA GLN A 80 15.70 3.34 -9.98
C GLN A 80 15.39 1.91 -9.49
N GLN A 81 15.82 1.56 -8.28
CA GLN A 81 15.56 0.25 -7.69
C GLN A 81 14.06 0.07 -7.37
N GLU A 82 13.41 1.08 -6.80
CA GLU A 82 11.97 1.07 -6.50
C GLU A 82 11.14 0.95 -7.79
N GLN A 83 11.50 1.69 -8.84
CA GLN A 83 10.85 1.58 -10.16
C GLN A 83 11.02 0.18 -10.76
N ALA A 84 12.18 -0.45 -10.59
CA ALA A 84 12.42 -1.82 -11.06
C ALA A 84 11.51 -2.82 -10.32
N MET A 85 11.38 -2.71 -8.99
CA MET A 85 10.48 -3.56 -8.21
C MET A 85 9.02 -3.37 -8.61
N PHE A 86 8.59 -2.12 -8.78
CA PHE A 86 7.26 -1.79 -9.27
C PHE A 86 6.99 -2.43 -10.65
N LYS A 87 7.92 -2.28 -11.59
CA LYS A 87 7.82 -2.85 -12.95
C LYS A 87 7.75 -4.38 -12.93
N GLN A 88 8.51 -5.04 -12.05
CA GLN A 88 8.46 -6.49 -11.90
C GLN A 88 7.08 -6.97 -11.41
N GLY A 89 6.51 -6.31 -10.41
CA GLY A 89 5.13 -6.59 -9.96
C GLY A 89 4.11 -6.41 -11.08
N ARG A 90 4.17 -5.26 -11.76
CA ARG A 90 3.28 -4.94 -12.88
C ARG A 90 3.31 -5.99 -14.00
N ASN A 91 4.50 -6.46 -14.35
CA ASN A 91 4.69 -7.41 -15.45
C ASN A 91 4.41 -8.87 -15.06
N ALA A 92 4.35 -9.20 -13.77
CA ALA A 92 4.01 -10.54 -13.30
C ALA A 92 2.51 -10.87 -13.46
N THR A 93 1.68 -9.84 -13.61
CA THR A 93 0.24 -9.97 -13.78
C THR A 93 -0.11 -10.25 -15.25
N LEU A 94 -0.40 -11.53 -15.54
CA LEU A 94 -0.75 -12.04 -16.87
C LEU A 94 -2.27 -12.19 -17.10
N SER A 95 -3.06 -12.18 -16.03
CA SER A 95 -4.52 -12.30 -16.09
C SER A 95 -5.18 -11.37 -15.08
N LYS A 96 -6.45 -11.03 -15.32
CA LYS A 96 -7.20 -10.04 -14.55
C LYS A 96 -8.61 -10.50 -14.26
N PRO A 97 -9.26 -9.96 -13.20
CA PRO A 97 -10.70 -10.06 -13.04
C PRO A 97 -11.44 -9.45 -14.25
N LYS A 98 -12.56 -10.06 -14.67
CA LYS A 98 -13.33 -9.61 -15.86
C LYS A 98 -13.71 -8.12 -15.84
N ARG A 99 -13.93 -7.55 -14.66
CA ARG A 99 -14.50 -6.20 -14.45
C ARG A 99 -13.47 -5.07 -14.37
N ILE A 100 -12.18 -5.37 -14.23
CA ILE A 100 -11.11 -4.37 -14.11
C ILE A 100 -10.28 -4.43 -15.38
N ASP A 101 -9.86 -3.31 -15.96
CA ASP A 101 -8.97 -3.33 -17.12
C ASP A 101 -7.57 -3.86 -16.75
N LEU A 102 -6.84 -4.37 -17.74
CA LEU A 102 -5.57 -5.06 -17.46
C LEU A 102 -4.53 -4.10 -16.89
N GLU A 103 -4.47 -2.89 -17.44
CA GLU A 103 -3.48 -1.90 -17.08
C GLU A 103 -3.67 -1.44 -15.64
N THR A 104 -4.90 -1.10 -15.23
CA THR A 104 -5.22 -0.74 -13.84
C THR A 104 -4.85 -1.86 -12.88
N TYR A 105 -5.18 -3.11 -13.20
CA TYR A 105 -4.86 -4.24 -12.33
C TYR A 105 -3.35 -4.46 -12.22
N GLN A 106 -2.62 -4.34 -13.34
CA GLN A 106 -1.17 -4.40 -13.38
C GLN A 106 -0.52 -3.27 -12.56
N GLN A 107 -1.03 -2.04 -12.65
CA GLN A 107 -0.52 -0.89 -11.88
C GLN A 107 -0.74 -1.10 -10.37
N ALA A 108 -1.91 -1.59 -9.97
CA ALA A 108 -2.19 -1.95 -8.58
C ALA A 108 -1.24 -3.06 -8.07
N THR A 109 -1.08 -4.15 -8.83
CA THR A 109 -0.14 -5.22 -8.44
C THR A 109 1.30 -4.73 -8.32
N GLY A 110 1.71 -3.82 -9.22
CA GLY A 110 3.03 -3.18 -9.15
C GLY A 110 3.22 -2.36 -7.87
N LEU A 111 2.18 -1.63 -7.44
CA LEU A 111 2.20 -0.87 -6.20
C LEU A 111 2.31 -1.80 -4.99
N GLU A 112 1.49 -2.83 -4.92
CA GLU A 112 1.50 -3.84 -3.86
C GLU A 112 2.89 -4.49 -3.75
N ALA A 113 3.49 -4.89 -4.88
CA ALA A 113 4.83 -5.47 -4.88
C ALA A 113 5.91 -4.50 -4.36
N LEU A 114 5.83 -3.22 -4.73
CA LEU A 114 6.73 -2.18 -4.21
C LEU A 114 6.55 -1.99 -2.69
N ILE A 115 5.31 -1.95 -2.22
CA ILE A 115 4.99 -1.83 -0.79
C ILE A 115 5.56 -3.02 -0.01
N GLY A 116 5.36 -4.24 -0.50
CA GLY A 116 5.92 -5.45 0.11
C GLY A 116 7.45 -5.43 0.16
N TYR A 117 8.11 -5.00 -0.92
CA TYR A 117 9.56 -4.83 -0.95
C TYR A 117 10.05 -3.82 0.10
N LEU A 118 9.44 -2.63 0.16
CA LEU A 118 9.84 -1.59 1.11
C LEU A 118 9.52 -1.97 2.56
N TYR A 119 8.41 -2.66 2.80
CA TYR A 119 8.08 -3.20 4.12
C TYR A 119 9.19 -4.10 4.66
N LEU A 120 9.76 -4.97 3.81
CA LEU A 120 10.78 -5.92 4.21
C LEU A 120 12.20 -5.32 4.26
N THR A 121 12.47 -4.27 3.48
CA THR A 121 13.84 -3.76 3.29
C THR A 121 14.08 -2.35 3.82
N ASN A 122 13.07 -1.48 3.81
CA ASN A 122 13.18 -0.09 4.23
C ASN A 122 11.84 0.47 4.76
N PRO A 123 11.43 0.08 5.99
CA PRO A 123 10.18 0.54 6.61
C PRO A 123 10.04 2.06 6.71
N SER A 124 11.15 2.78 6.92
CA SER A 124 11.15 4.25 6.98
C SER A 124 10.75 4.85 5.64
N ARG A 125 11.32 4.35 4.54
CA ARG A 125 10.96 4.79 3.19
C ARG A 125 9.52 4.42 2.82
N LEU A 126 9.05 3.24 3.24
CA LEU A 126 7.64 2.88 3.09
C LEU A 126 6.74 3.91 3.79
N GLN A 127 7.07 4.27 5.04
CA GLN A 127 6.30 5.24 5.80
C GLN A 127 6.30 6.62 5.13
N GLU A 128 7.43 7.09 4.59
CA GLU A 128 7.51 8.35 3.82
C GLU A 128 6.54 8.37 2.64
N LEU A 129 6.50 7.31 1.83
CA LEU A 129 5.61 7.23 0.67
C LEU A 129 4.13 7.15 1.10
N LEU A 130 3.81 6.31 2.08
CA LEU A 130 2.44 6.16 2.59
C LEU A 130 1.90 7.46 3.19
N GLN A 131 2.75 8.27 3.82
CA GLN A 131 2.35 9.58 4.36
C GLN A 131 1.97 10.61 3.29
N GLN A 132 2.36 10.41 2.02
CA GLN A 132 1.96 11.27 0.90
C GLN A 132 0.52 11.03 0.43
N ILE A 133 -0.11 9.92 0.86
CA ILE A 133 -1.50 9.63 0.52
C ILE A 133 -2.41 10.57 1.32
N ALA A 134 -3.13 11.42 0.60
CA ALA A 134 -4.12 12.31 1.19
C ALA A 134 -5.40 11.52 1.56
N PHE A 135 -5.86 11.67 2.79
CA PHE A 135 -7.12 11.13 3.27
C PHE A 135 -8.09 12.26 3.54
N ASP A 136 -9.32 12.12 3.05
CA ASP A 136 -10.36 13.13 3.27
C ASP A 136 -10.77 13.12 4.76
N SER A 137 -10.80 14.31 5.36
CA SER A 137 -11.33 14.50 6.71
C SER A 137 -12.83 14.71 6.61
N GLN A 138 -13.64 13.77 7.11
CA GLN A 138 -15.09 13.96 7.24
C GLN A 138 -15.44 14.45 8.66
N PRO A 139 -16.50 15.28 8.80
CA PRO A 139 -17.07 15.56 10.10
C PRO A 139 -17.57 14.24 10.74
N ALA A 140 -17.50 14.15 12.07
CA ALA A 140 -18.06 13.01 12.77
C ALA A 140 -19.56 12.87 12.44
N ASP A 141 -20.01 11.64 12.18
CA ASP A 141 -21.46 11.34 12.09
C ASP A 141 -22.11 11.85 13.39
N PRO A 142 -23.25 12.58 13.33
CA PRO A 142 -23.98 12.89 14.55
C PRO A 142 -24.41 11.56 15.18
N ALA A 143 -24.06 11.40 16.45
CA ALA A 143 -24.33 10.21 17.26
C ALA A 143 -25.81 9.80 17.20
#